data_AF-A0A6P3I7V6-F1
#
_entry.id   AF-A0A6P3I7V6-F1
#
_cell.length_a   1.000
_cell.length_b   1.000
_cell.length_c   1.000
_cell.angle_alpha   90.00
_cell.angle_beta   90.00
_cell.angle_gamma   90.00
#
_symmetry.space_group_name_H-M   'P 1'
#
loop_
_entity.id
_entity.type
_entity.pdbx_description
1 polymer ?
#
loop_
_entity_poly.entity_id
_entity_poly.type
_entity_poly.pdbx_seq_one_letter_code
_entity_poly.pdbx_strand_id
1 'polypeptide(L)'
;MSNMNRSMEAHRILRRKGFRVRSFGAGSRVRLPGRARNLPVVYDFSTTYEEMRKDLVRKDGQRYNSNGILHILGRNERIKPRPERFQECRDRFDVVFTCEESVYDKVVEELWVREQETFQPVHVINVD
;
A
#
# COMPACT_ATOMS: atom_id res chain seq x y z
N MET A 1 6.30 1.63 1.73
CA MET A 1 5.32 1.90 2.82
C MET A 1 3.86 2.28 2.46
N SER A 2 3.51 3.04 1.40
CA SER A 2 2.16 3.68 1.29
C SER A 2 1.04 2.89 0.60
N ASN A 3 1.24 1.61 0.27
CA ASN A 3 0.26 0.81 -0.48
C ASN A 3 -0.17 1.40 -1.84
N MET A 4 0.81 1.86 -2.62
CA MET A 4 0.57 2.59 -3.87
C MET A 4 1.19 1.91 -5.09
N ASN A 5 2.49 1.60 -5.04
CA ASN A 5 3.22 1.10 -6.19
C ASN A 5 3.53 -0.41 -6.09
N ARG A 6 4.65 -0.78 -5.46
CA ARG A 6 5.17 -2.16 -5.37
C ARG A 6 4.12 -3.18 -4.90
N SER A 7 3.51 -2.95 -3.74
CA SER A 7 2.49 -3.86 -3.17
C SER A 7 1.24 -4.00 -4.05
N MET A 8 0.82 -2.93 -4.72
CA MET A 8 -0.36 -2.93 -5.58
C MET A 8 -0.08 -3.58 -6.94
N GLU A 9 1.14 -3.46 -7.45
CA GLU A 9 1.55 -4.17 -8.66
C GLU A 9 1.65 -5.68 -8.39
N ALA A 10 2.24 -6.08 -7.27
CA ALA A 10 2.25 -7.47 -6.83
C ALA A 10 0.82 -8.02 -6.64
N HIS A 11 -0.06 -7.26 -5.97
CA HIS A 11 -1.49 -7.62 -5.83
C HIS A 11 -2.12 -7.88 -7.20
N ARG A 12 -1.94 -6.97 -8.15
CA ARG A 12 -2.51 -7.08 -9.51
C ARG A 12 -2.09 -8.38 -10.18
N ILE A 13 -0.81 -8.72 -10.12
CA ILE A 13 -0.24 -9.92 -10.76
C ILE A 13 -0.72 -11.19 -10.06
N LEU A 14 -0.59 -11.26 -8.73
CA LEU A 14 -0.97 -12.43 -7.94
C LEU A 14 -2.48 -12.72 -8.06
N ARG A 15 -3.31 -11.69 -8.01
CA ARG A 15 -4.77 -11.85 -8.20
C ARG A 15 -5.11 -12.40 -9.57
N ARG A 16 -4.43 -11.94 -10.64
CA ARG A 16 -4.61 -12.46 -12.00
C ARG A 16 -4.17 -13.92 -12.16
N LYS A 17 -3.26 -14.38 -11.30
CA LYS A 17 -2.82 -15.78 -11.24
C LYS A 17 -3.69 -16.67 -10.34
N GLY A 18 -4.78 -16.13 -9.78
CA GLY A 18 -5.75 -16.89 -8.98
C GLY A 18 -5.41 -16.99 -7.49
N PHE A 19 -4.39 -16.28 -7.01
CA PHE A 19 -4.08 -16.27 -5.58
C PHE A 19 -5.07 -15.40 -4.80
N ARG A 20 -5.44 -15.85 -3.60
CA ARG A 20 -6.17 -15.04 -2.61
C ARG A 20 -5.21 -14.04 -1.97
N VAL A 21 -5.12 -12.85 -2.54
CA VAL A 21 -4.14 -11.83 -2.16
C VAL A 21 -4.81 -10.58 -1.58
N ARG A 22 -4.20 -10.02 -0.54
CA ARG A 22 -4.42 -8.65 -0.06
C ARG A 22 -3.10 -7.88 -0.08
N SER A 23 -3.17 -6.56 -0.04
CA SER A 23 -1.97 -5.71 -0.06
C SER A 23 -2.10 -4.56 0.91
N PHE A 24 -1.00 -4.19 1.57
CA PHE A 24 -1.00 -3.22 2.66
C PHE A 24 0.14 -2.22 2.54
N GLY A 25 0.02 -1.15 3.31
CA GLY A 25 1.09 -0.23 3.63
C GLY A 25 1.46 -0.35 5.10
N ALA A 26 2.73 -0.15 5.43
CA ALA A 26 3.21 -0.12 6.82
C ALA A 26 3.55 1.31 7.29
N GLY A 27 3.37 2.32 6.43
CA GLY A 27 3.58 3.72 6.79
C GLY A 27 2.45 4.29 7.64
N SER A 28 2.68 5.45 8.28
CA SER A 28 1.63 6.17 9.02
C SER A 28 0.64 6.90 8.11
N ARG A 29 1.09 7.34 6.93
CA ARG A 29 0.26 8.02 5.93
C ARG A 29 0.63 7.59 4.51
N VAL A 30 -0.26 7.86 3.57
CA VAL A 30 0.00 7.69 2.14
C VAL A 30 0.77 8.91 1.65
N ARG A 31 1.97 8.70 1.11
CA ARG A 31 2.82 9.78 0.60
C ARG A 31 3.02 9.61 -0.91
N LEU A 32 2.77 10.68 -1.65
CA LEU A 32 3.02 10.77 -3.09
C LEU A 32 4.05 11.88 -3.38
N PRO A 33 4.86 11.73 -4.44
CA PRO A 33 5.73 12.81 -4.92
C PRO A 33 4.91 14.07 -5.18
N GLY A 34 5.26 15.17 -4.53
CA GLY A 34 4.61 16.48 -4.75
C GLY A 34 5.47 17.40 -5.60
N ARG A 35 5.37 18.72 -5.38
CA ARG A 35 5.99 19.75 -6.23
C ARG A 35 7.53 19.75 -6.22
N ALA A 36 8.10 19.48 -5.06
CA ALA A 36 9.52 19.34 -4.83
C ALA A 36 9.77 18.12 -3.93
N ARG A 37 11.02 17.64 -3.85
CA ARG A 37 11.38 16.45 -3.05
C ARG A 37 10.98 16.58 -1.57
N ASN A 38 11.06 17.78 -1.02
CA ASN A 38 10.72 18.10 0.37
C ASN A 38 9.24 18.42 0.60
N LEU A 39 8.41 18.47 -0.46
CA LEU A 39 6.99 18.82 -0.38
C LEU A 39 6.13 17.69 -0.95
N PRO A 40 6.02 16.54 -0.26
CA PRO A 40 5.17 15.43 -0.69
C PRO A 40 3.69 15.79 -0.54
N VAL A 41 2.85 15.17 -1.38
CA VAL A 41 1.40 15.17 -1.14
C VAL A 41 1.08 14.03 -0.19
N VAL A 42 0.35 14.32 0.88
CA VAL A 42 0.08 13.37 1.96
C VAL A 42 -1.41 13.19 2.13
N TYR A 43 -1.85 11.93 2.22
CA TYR A 43 -3.23 11.54 2.47
C TYR A 43 -3.32 10.58 3.66
N ASP A 44 -4.49 10.52 4.27
CA ASP A 44 -4.83 9.50 5.24
C ASP A 44 -5.18 8.17 4.53
N PHE A 45 -5.03 7.03 5.22
CA PHE A 45 -5.39 5.72 4.65
C PHE A 45 -6.91 5.57 4.44
N SER A 46 -7.72 6.37 5.12
CA SER A 46 -9.17 6.45 4.88
C SER A 46 -9.52 7.02 3.51
N THR A 47 -8.65 7.82 2.88
CA THR A 47 -8.90 8.44 1.57
C THR A 47 -8.86 7.39 0.45
N THR A 48 -9.85 7.39 -0.43
CA THR A 48 -9.92 6.47 -1.58
C THR A 48 -8.93 6.86 -2.68
N TYR A 49 -8.55 5.90 -3.54
CA TYR A 49 -7.70 6.21 -4.70
C TYR A 49 -8.40 7.15 -5.69
N GLU A 50 -9.73 7.09 -5.77
CA GLU A 50 -10.53 7.98 -6.62
C GLU A 50 -10.45 9.43 -6.11
N GLU A 51 -10.63 9.65 -4.80
CA GLU A 51 -10.49 10.97 -4.19
C GLU A 51 -9.09 11.54 -4.37
N MET A 52 -8.04 10.73 -4.16
CA MET A 52 -6.66 11.13 -4.43
C MET A 52 -6.48 11.53 -5.89
N ARG A 53 -7.03 10.76 -6.84
CA ARG A 53 -6.93 11.05 -8.27
C ARG A 53 -7.61 12.37 -8.61
N LYS A 54 -8.84 12.60 -8.14
CA LYS A 54 -9.59 13.86 -8.35
C LYS A 54 -8.84 15.06 -7.78
N ASP A 55 -8.29 14.93 -6.57
CA ASP A 55 -7.53 16.00 -5.93
C ASP A 55 -6.24 16.36 -6.71
N LEU A 56 -5.50 15.36 -7.18
CA LEU A 56 -4.28 15.59 -7.98
C LEU A 56 -4.58 16.19 -9.35
N VAL A 57 -5.66 15.77 -10.02
CA VAL A 57 -6.10 16.38 -11.29
C VAL A 57 -6.40 17.87 -11.08
N ARG A 58 -7.11 18.22 -10.01
CA ARG A 58 -7.44 19.61 -9.66
C ARG A 58 -6.19 20.44 -9.32
N LYS A 59 -5.20 19.84 -8.66
CA LYS A 59 -3.96 20.53 -8.25
C LYS A 59 -3.02 20.80 -9.41
N ASP A 60 -2.71 19.78 -10.21
CA ASP A 60 -1.76 19.87 -11.33
C ASP A 60 -1.87 18.63 -12.23
N GLY A 61 -2.99 18.49 -12.94
CA GLY A 61 -3.28 17.30 -13.74
C GLY A 61 -2.21 16.95 -14.78
N GLN A 62 -1.60 17.94 -15.45
CA GLN A 62 -0.55 17.67 -16.44
C GLN A 62 0.68 17.04 -15.79
N ARG A 63 1.18 17.60 -14.68
CA ARG A 63 2.33 17.05 -13.97
C ARG A 63 2.10 15.62 -13.50
N TYR A 64 0.96 15.37 -12.85
CA TYR A 64 0.65 14.05 -12.28
C TYR A 64 0.29 13.02 -13.34
N ASN A 65 -0.09 13.46 -14.53
CA ASN A 65 -0.18 12.60 -15.70
C ASN A 65 1.21 12.23 -16.23
N SER A 66 2.07 13.23 -16.45
CA SER A 66 3.43 13.04 -17.01
C SER A 66 4.33 12.19 -16.13
N ASN A 67 4.19 12.24 -14.80
CA ASN A 67 4.95 11.38 -13.88
C ASN A 67 4.29 10.03 -13.58
N GLY A 68 3.16 9.71 -14.23
CA GLY A 68 2.47 8.42 -14.13
C GLY A 68 1.64 8.19 -12.86
N ILE A 69 1.58 9.15 -11.91
CA ILE A 69 0.84 8.95 -10.65
C ILE A 69 -0.67 8.79 -10.90
N LEU A 70 -1.26 9.56 -11.82
CA LEU A 70 -2.69 9.41 -12.16
C LEU A 70 -2.99 8.03 -12.73
N HIS A 71 -2.09 7.48 -13.55
CA HIS A 71 -2.21 6.12 -14.07
C HIS A 71 -2.14 5.07 -12.96
N ILE A 72 -1.20 5.22 -12.02
CA ILE A 72 -1.08 4.33 -10.85
C ILE A 72 -2.35 4.36 -10.01
N LEU A 73 -2.92 5.54 -9.75
CA LEU A 73 -4.16 5.69 -9.00
C LEU A 73 -5.34 5.03 -9.72
N GLY A 74 -5.49 5.26 -11.04
CA GLY A 74 -6.52 4.61 -11.85
C GLY A 74 -6.39 3.08 -11.88
N ARG A 75 -5.16 2.55 -11.90
CA ARG A 75 -4.90 1.11 -11.75
C ARG A 75 -5.35 0.61 -10.37
N ASN A 76 -4.98 1.31 -9.31
CA ASN A 76 -5.24 0.90 -7.93
C ASN A 76 -6.73 0.89 -7.59
N GLU A 77 -7.49 1.88 -8.09
CA GLU A 77 -8.95 1.96 -7.95
C GLU A 77 -9.67 0.72 -8.49
N ARG A 78 -9.19 0.15 -9.61
CA ARG A 78 -9.73 -1.10 -10.19
C ARG A 78 -9.35 -2.35 -9.38
N ILE A 79 -8.40 -2.23 -8.45
CA ILE A 79 -7.96 -3.32 -7.59
C ILE A 79 -8.78 -3.31 -6.30
N LYS A 80 -8.84 -2.16 -5.62
CA LYS A 80 -9.58 -1.95 -4.38
C LYS A 80 -9.83 -0.46 -4.15
N PRO A 81 -10.81 -0.05 -3.32
CA PRO A 81 -11.22 1.35 -3.24
C PRO A 81 -10.20 2.30 -2.60
N ARG A 82 -9.44 1.83 -1.60
CA ARG A 82 -8.51 2.67 -0.82
C ARG A 82 -7.26 1.90 -0.41
N PRO A 83 -6.13 2.57 -0.15
CA PRO A 83 -4.98 1.94 0.48
C PRO A 83 -5.35 1.51 1.90
N GLU A 84 -4.79 0.40 2.33
CA GLU A 84 -5.03 -0.17 3.66
C GLU A 84 -3.72 -0.23 4.43
N ARG A 85 -3.78 0.02 5.74
CA ARG A 85 -2.64 -0.03 6.64
C ARG A 85 -2.57 -1.39 7.34
N PHE A 86 -1.40 -2.00 7.35
CA PHE A 86 -1.21 -3.36 7.86
C PHE A 86 -1.55 -3.48 9.35
N GLN A 87 -1.14 -2.47 10.13
CA GLN A 87 -1.35 -2.39 11.57
C GLN A 87 -2.85 -2.40 11.96
N GLU A 88 -3.73 -2.01 11.05
CA GLU A 88 -5.19 -1.96 11.28
C GLU A 88 -5.90 -3.24 10.81
N CYS A 89 -5.20 -4.12 10.09
CA CYS A 89 -5.77 -5.36 9.56
C CYS A 89 -5.64 -6.51 10.57
N ARG A 90 -6.75 -7.22 10.81
CA ARG A 90 -6.82 -8.40 11.70
C ARG A 90 -6.97 -9.74 10.97
N ASP A 91 -6.98 -9.72 9.63
CA ASP A 91 -7.01 -10.95 8.84
C ASP A 91 -5.75 -11.81 9.07
N ARG A 92 -5.91 -13.11 8.83
CA ARG A 92 -4.82 -14.10 8.87
C ARG A 92 -4.29 -14.38 7.47
N PHE A 93 -2.99 -14.61 7.40
CA PHE A 93 -2.26 -14.91 6.18
C PHE A 93 -1.31 -16.08 6.43
N ASP A 94 -1.11 -16.93 5.42
CA ASP A 94 -0.11 -18.00 5.48
C ASP A 94 1.30 -17.44 5.23
N VAL A 95 1.41 -16.48 4.30
CA VAL A 95 2.66 -15.82 3.92
C VAL A 95 2.43 -14.31 3.72
N VAL A 96 3.35 -13.50 4.24
CA VAL A 96 3.42 -12.05 4.03
C VAL A 96 4.72 -11.71 3.33
N PHE A 97 4.62 -11.10 2.15
CA PHE A 97 5.78 -10.55 1.44
C PHE A 97 5.93 -9.07 1.72
N THR A 98 7.14 -8.64 2.05
CA THR A 98 7.51 -7.22 2.17
C THR A 98 8.43 -6.82 1.04
N CYS A 99 8.39 -5.53 0.67
CA CYS A 99 9.09 -5.04 -0.53
C CYS A 99 10.31 -4.16 -0.20
N GLU A 100 10.67 -4.05 1.07
CA GLU A 100 11.83 -3.31 1.59
C GLU A 100 12.04 -3.68 3.07
N GLU A 101 13.29 -3.76 3.53
CA GLU A 101 13.66 -4.08 4.92
C GLU A 101 12.90 -3.23 5.97
N SER A 102 12.83 -1.91 5.77
CA SER A 102 12.07 -1.04 6.69
C SER A 102 10.57 -1.31 6.77
N VAL A 103 9.98 -2.02 5.79
CA VAL A 103 8.59 -2.51 5.85
C VAL A 103 8.54 -3.86 6.53
N TYR A 104 9.54 -4.73 6.31
CA TYR A 104 9.71 -5.99 7.03
C TYR A 104 9.72 -5.78 8.54
N ASP A 105 10.58 -4.88 9.04
CA ASP A 105 10.73 -4.61 10.47
C ASP A 105 9.39 -4.21 11.11
N LYS A 106 8.65 -3.32 10.43
CA LYS A 106 7.34 -2.85 10.90
C LYS A 106 6.27 -3.92 10.91
N VAL A 107 6.33 -4.87 9.97
CA VAL A 107 5.41 -6.00 9.93
C VAL A 107 5.72 -6.97 11.07
N VAL A 108 7.00 -7.28 11.28
CA VAL A 108 7.43 -8.17 12.38
C VAL A 108 7.11 -7.56 13.74
N GLU A 109 7.42 -6.27 13.94
CA GLU A 109 7.09 -5.53 15.17
C GLU A 109 5.58 -5.56 15.45
N GLU A 110 4.76 -5.28 14.44
CA GLU A 110 3.30 -5.31 14.57
C GLU A 110 2.79 -6.72 14.92
N LEU A 111 3.34 -7.77 14.33
CA LEU A 111 2.96 -9.15 14.64
C LEU A 111 3.43 -9.58 16.03
N TRP A 112 4.57 -9.07 16.50
CA TRP A 112 5.14 -9.35 17.82
C TRP A 112 4.34 -8.71 18.96
N VAL A 113 3.87 -7.47 18.77
CA VAL A 113 3.11 -6.73 19.79
C VAL A 113 1.67 -7.24 19.94
N ARG A 114 1.14 -7.92 18.92
CA ARG A 114 -0.19 -8.52 18.96
C ARG A 114 -0.20 -9.74 19.88
N GLU A 115 -1.23 -9.82 20.73
CA GLU A 115 -1.48 -11.02 21.52
C GLU A 115 -1.76 -12.22 20.61
N GLN A 116 -1.13 -13.36 20.93
CA GLN A 116 -1.27 -14.58 20.17
C GLN A 116 -2.51 -15.35 20.62
N GLU A 117 -3.58 -15.31 19.82
CA GLU A 117 -4.82 -16.01 20.14
C GLU A 117 -4.85 -17.47 19.68
N THR A 118 -4.19 -17.79 18.56
CA THR A 118 -4.32 -19.12 17.91
C THR A 118 -3.03 -19.86 17.67
N PHE A 119 -1.88 -19.23 17.93
CA PHE A 119 -0.55 -19.81 17.71
C PHE A 119 -0.32 -20.34 16.29
N GLN A 120 -1.15 -19.94 15.33
CA GLN A 120 -0.98 -20.27 13.92
C GLN A 120 0.20 -19.45 13.38
N PRO A 121 1.25 -20.08 12.82
CA PRO A 121 2.39 -19.36 12.28
C PRO A 121 2.03 -18.62 11.00
N VAL A 122 2.75 -17.52 10.74
CA VAL A 122 2.76 -16.80 9.46
C VAL A 122 4.21 -16.61 9.02
N HIS A 123 4.51 -16.89 7.76
CA HIS A 123 5.85 -16.66 7.22
C HIS A 123 5.97 -15.23 6.69
N VAL A 124 6.97 -14.48 7.16
CA VAL A 124 7.28 -13.14 6.64
C VAL A 124 8.55 -13.21 5.81
N ILE A 125 8.49 -12.78 4.55
CA ILE A 125 9.61 -12.86 3.59
C ILE A 125 9.82 -11.48 2.97
N ASN A 126 11.02 -10.92 3.10
CA ASN A 126 11.38 -9.69 2.41
C ASN A 126 11.98 -9.95 1.03
N VAL A 127 11.60 -9.12 0.05
CA VAL A 127 12.17 -9.09 -1.29
C VAL A 127 12.44 -7.63 -1.66
N ASP A 128 13.71 -7.25 -1.74
CA ASP A 128 14.17 -5.90 -2.10
C ASP A 128 14.22 -5.66 -3.62
#